data_AF-A0A562Y7C0-F1
#
_entry.id   AF-A0A562Y7C0-F1
#
_cell.length_a   1.000
_cell.length_b   1.000
_cell.length_c   1.000
_cell.angle_alpha   90.00
_cell.angle_beta   90.00
_cell.angle_gamma   90.00
#
_symmetry.space_group_name_H-M   'P 1'
#
loop_
_entity.id
_entity.type
_entity.pdbx_description
1 polymer ?
#
loop_
_entity_poly.entity_id
_entity_poly.type
_entity_poly.pdbx_seq_one_letter_code
_entity_poly.pdbx_strand_id
1 'polypeptide(L)' 'MKSHQKLWSLFFLIAPAVYIGMEHGFWKGIIALGIYAVLSMIVGWISVLSFPTKFMGIWAYLKGPIIAGIIIIGFNYFMS' A
#
# COMPACT_ATOMS: atom_id res chain seq x y z
N MET A 1 -16.04 5.63 7.56
CA MET A 1 -15.58 4.73 6.47
C MET A 1 -16.36 3.43 6.54
N LYS A 2 -16.86 2.93 5.41
CA LYS A 2 -17.60 1.65 5.36
C LYS A 2 -16.65 0.50 5.69
N SER A 3 -17.12 -0.54 6.38
CA SER A 3 -16.30 -1.68 6.83
C SER A 3 -15.52 -2.34 5.69
N HIS A 4 -16.08 -2.36 4.48
CA HIS A 4 -15.50 -2.92 3.27
C HIS A 4 -14.22 -2.20 2.82
N GLN A 5 -14.14 -0.87 2.99
CA GLN A 5 -12.93 -0.09 2.65
C GLN A 5 -11.77 -0.36 3.62
N LYS A 6 -12.08 -0.63 4.88
CA LYS A 6 -11.08 -1.00 5.88
C LYS A 6 -10.47 -2.37 5.58
N LEU A 7 -11.33 -3.36 5.30
CA LEU A 7 -10.89 -4.71 4.90
C LEU A 7 -10.06 -4.67 3.61
N TRP A 8 -10.50 -3.88 2.63
CA TRP A 8 -9.74 -3.66 1.40
C TRP A 8 -8.35 -3.09 1.66
N SER A 9 -8.26 -2.04 2.49
CA SER A 9 -6.97 -1.42 2.82
C SER A 9 -6.04 -2.36 3.59
N LEU A 10 -6.59 -3.21 4.46
CA LEU A 10 -5.83 -4.22 5.20
C LEU A 10 -5.29 -5.32 4.29
N PHE A 11 -6.08 -5.75 3.30
CA PHE A 11 -5.63 -6.74 2.32
C PHE A 11 -4.39 -6.25 1.55
N PHE A 12 -4.42 -5.01 1.05
CA PHE A 12 -3.28 -4.44 0.32
C PHE A 12 -2.11 -4.02 1.20
N LEU A 13 -2.29 -3.93 2.52
CA LEU A 13 -1.18 -3.78 3.46
C LEU A 13 -0.46 -5.12 3.68
N ILE A 14 -1.23 -6.18 3.93
CA ILE A 14 -0.69 -7.48 4.38
C ILE A 14 -0.19 -8.31 3.19
N ALA A 15 -0.92 -8.35 2.08
CA ALA A 15 -0.59 -9.21 0.94
C ALA A 15 0.82 -8.94 0.36
N PRO A 16 1.24 -7.68 0.11
CA PRO A 16 2.57 -7.39 -0.43
C PRO A 16 3.68 -7.74 0.56
N ALA A 17 3.43 -7.52 1.85
CA ALA A 17 4.38 -7.83 2.91
C ALA A 17 4.60 -9.34 3.06
N VAL A 18 3.52 -10.13 2.98
CA VAL A 18 3.60 -11.59 3.00
C VAL A 18 4.34 -12.09 1.76
N TYR A 19 4.00 -11.58 0.56
CA TYR A 19 4.68 -11.94 -0.68
C TYR A 19 6.19 -11.67 -0.61
N ILE A 20 6.59 -10.46 -0.21
CA ILE A 20 8.01 -10.11 -0.08
C ILE A 20 8.70 -10.91 1.03
N GLY A 21 7.99 -11.18 2.12
CA GLY A 21 8.50 -12.02 3.21
C GLY A 21 8.81 -13.45 2.77
N MET A 22 7.99 -14.01 1.87
CA MET A 22 8.19 -15.34 1.28
C MET A 22 9.33 -15.36 0.25
N GLU A 23 9.39 -14.37 -0.63
CA GLU A 23 10.38 -14.30 -1.73
C GLU A 23 11.78 -13.89 -1.25
N HIS A 24 11.84 -12.88 -0.37
CA HIS A 24 13.10 -12.21 -0.04
C HIS A 24 13.52 -12.39 1.43
N GLY A 25 12.64 -12.97 2.26
CA GLY A 25 12.89 -13.28 3.66
C GLY A 25 12.09 -12.41 4.65
N PHE A 26 11.84 -12.96 5.84
CA PHE A 26 10.95 -12.39 6.85
C PHE A 26 11.22 -10.90 7.16
N TRP A 27 12.48 -10.54 7.36
CA TRP A 27 12.87 -9.16 7.67
C TRP A 27 12.54 -8.17 6.56
N LYS A 28 12.61 -8.59 5.30
CA LYS A 28 12.23 -7.75 4.16
C LYS A 28 10.72 -7.58 4.05
N GLY A 29 9.93 -8.58 4.45
CA GLY A 29 8.49 -8.45 4.61
C GLY A 29 8.11 -7.39 5.65
N ILE A 30 8.83 -7.33 6.79
CA ILE A 30 8.62 -6.27 7.80
C ILE A 30 8.97 -4.89 7.23
N ILE A 31 10.09 -4.78 6.50
CA ILE A 31 10.49 -3.51 5.86
C ILE A 31 9.42 -3.07 4.85
N ALA A 32 8.85 -4.00 4.08
CA ALA A 32 7.77 -3.72 3.14
C ALA A 32 6.50 -3.16 3.84
N LEU A 33 6.14 -3.67 5.03
CA LEU A 33 5.06 -3.09 5.85
C LEU A 33 5.36 -1.64 6.24
N GLY A 34 6.58 -1.37 6.70
CA GLY A 34 7.02 -0.02 7.07
C GLY A 34 6.93 0.94 5.89
N ILE A 35 7.45 0.53 4.73
CA ILE A 35 7.39 1.32 3.49
C ILE A 35 5.93 1.57 3.06
N TYR A 36 5.06 0.55 3.13
CA TYR A 36 3.64 0.72 2.82
C TYR A 36 2.97 1.76 3.72
N ALA A 37 3.25 1.73 5.02
CA ALA A 37 2.67 2.68 5.96
C ALA A 37 3.10 4.12 5.64
N VAL A 38 4.39 4.33 5.36
CA VAL A 38 4.94 5.64 4.99
C VAL A 38 4.33 6.14 3.67
N LEU A 39 4.33 5.30 2.63
CA LEU A 39 3.73 5.65 1.33
C LEU A 39 2.23 5.93 1.45
N SER A 40 1.49 5.13 2.23
CA SER A 40 0.07 5.36 2.47
C SER A 40 -0.21 6.67 3.17
N MET A 41 0.67 7.09 4.10
CA MET A 41 0.58 8.38 4.75
C MET A 41 0.82 9.50 3.72
N ILE A 42 1.94 9.47 3.00
CA ILE A 42 2.27 10.48 1.98
C ILE A 42 1.15 10.62 0.94
N VAL A 43 0.71 9.50 0.37
CA VAL A 43 -0.39 9.48 -0.60
C VAL A 43 -1.66 10.03 0.05
N GLY A 44 -1.98 9.66 1.29
CA GLY A 44 -3.12 10.19 2.03
C GLY A 44 -3.12 11.71 2.12
N TRP A 45 -1.99 12.32 2.49
CA TRP A 45 -1.84 13.78 2.57
C TRP A 45 -1.97 14.47 1.22
N ILE A 46 -1.31 13.93 0.18
CA ILE A 46 -1.41 14.45 -1.19
C ILE A 46 -2.86 14.38 -1.68
N SER A 47 -3.56 13.29 -1.36
CA SER A 47 -4.96 13.10 -1.77
C SER A 47 -5.89 14.17 -1.22
N VAL A 48 -5.66 14.59 0.03
CA VAL A 48 -6.44 15.63 0.70
C VAL A 48 -6.23 16.99 0.03
N LEU A 49 -5.02 17.26 -0.46
CA LEU A 49 -4.66 18.52 -1.11
C LEU A 49 -5.06 18.59 -2.59
N SER A 50 -5.06 17.46 -3.29
CA SER A 50 -5.17 17.43 -4.75
C SER A 50 -6.53 17.03 -5.31
N PHE A 51 -7.37 16.32 -4.55
CA PHE A 51 -8.63 15.78 -5.10
C PHE A 51 -9.88 16.41 -4.49
N PRO A 52 -10.88 16.77 -5.32
CA PRO A 52 -12.21 17.12 -4.84
C PRO A 52 -12.78 15.98 -4.00
N THR A 53 -13.42 16.30 -2.87
CA THR A 53 -13.95 15.33 -1.89
C THR A 53 -14.87 14.27 -2.52
N LYS A 54 -15.52 14.57 -3.65
CA LYS A 54 -16.35 13.63 -4.42
C LYS A 54 -15.57 12.42 -4.99
N PHE A 55 -14.28 12.57 -5.28
CA PHE A 55 -13.43 11.48 -5.83
C PHE A 55 -12.65 10.72 -4.75
N MET A 56 -12.63 11.20 -3.50
CA MET A 56 -11.91 10.54 -2.39
C MET A 56 -12.40 9.12 -2.11
N GLY A 57 -13.69 8.85 -2.35
CA GLY A 57 -14.26 7.52 -2.13
C GLY A 57 -13.69 6.44 -3.06
N ILE A 58 -13.54 6.76 -4.34
CA ILE A 58 -12.96 5.87 -5.36
C ILE A 58 -11.45 5.78 -5.17
N TRP A 59 -10.80 6.91 -4.91
CA TRP A 59 -9.37 6.97 -4.68
C TRP A 59 -8.91 6.14 -3.48
N ALA A 60 -9.74 6.06 -2.43
CA ALA A 60 -9.47 5.19 -1.29
C ALA A 60 -9.36 3.70 -1.64
N TYR A 61 -10.02 3.24 -2.72
CA TYR A 61 -9.91 1.87 -3.22
C TYR A 61 -8.70 1.68 -4.15
N LEU A 62 -8.32 2.70 -4.92
CA LEU A 62 -7.22 2.64 -5.89
C LEU A 62 -5.84 2.76 -5.24
N LYS A 63 -5.70 3.57 -4.19
CA LYS A 63 -4.39 3.83 -3.58
C LYS A 63 -3.70 2.58 -3.04
N GLY A 64 -4.46 1.64 -2.46
CA GLY A 64 -3.92 0.40 -1.89
C GLY A 64 -3.20 -0.48 -2.93
N PRO A 65 -3.88 -0.87 -4.02
CA PRO A 65 -3.27 -1.60 -5.14
C PRO A 65 -2.07 -0.89 -5.75
N ILE A 66 -2.11 0.44 -5.90
CA ILE A 66 -1.00 1.21 -6.48
C ILE A 66 0.23 1.14 -5.59
N ILE A 67 0.08 1.40 -4.28
CA ILE A 67 1.19 1.34 -3.33
C ILE A 67 1.73 -0.09 -3.22
N ALA A 68 0.84 -1.08 -3.13
CA ALA A 68 1.22 -2.50 -3.15
C ALA A 68 2.05 -2.86 -4.38
N GLY A 69 1.63 -2.43 -5.58
CA GLY A 69 2.35 -2.64 -6.82
C GLY A 69 3.75 -2.00 -6.81
N ILE A 70 3.87 -0.75 -6.34
CA ILE A 70 5.16 -0.06 -6.22
C ILE A 70 6.13 -0.84 -5.31
N ILE A 71 5.63 -1.36 -4.19
CA ILE A 71 6.46 -2.10 -3.24
C ILE A 71 6.90 -3.44 -3.84
N ILE A 72 5.99 -4.19 -4.47
CA ILE A 72 6.33 -5.48 -5.09
C ILE A 72 7.35 -5.28 -6.21
N ILE A 73 7.10 -4.32 -7.11
CA ILE A 73 8.01 -4.02 -8.22
C ILE A 73 9.36 -3.53 -7.69
N GLY A 74 9.35 -2.63 -6.69
CA GLY A 74 10.57 -2.09 -6.08
C GLY A 74 11.42 -3.19 -5.45
N PHE A 75 10.83 -4.05 -4.60
CA PHE A 75 11.59 -5.13 -3.98
C PHE A 75 12.12 -6.13 -5.02
N ASN A 76 11.32 -6.53 -6.01
CA ASN A 76 11.81 -7.44 -7.05
C ASN A 76 12.90 -6.83 -7.92
N TYR A 77 12.91 -5.50 -8.15
CA TYR A 77 13.94 -4.84 -8.95
C TYR A 77 15.23 -4.55 -8.17
N PHE A 78 15.13 -4.17 -6.89
CA PHE A 78 16.30 -3.78 -6.08
C PHE A 78 16.92 -4.92 -5.27
N MET A 79 16.21 -6.04 -5.06
CA MET A 79 16.69 -7.17 -4.27
C MET A 79 16.97 -8.44 -5.09
N SER A 80 16.76 -8.39 -6.41
CA SER A 80 17.32 -9.38 -7.36
C SER A 80 18.82 -9.17 -7.56
#